data_AF-A0A938GHQ9-F1
#
_entry.id   AF-A0A938GHQ9-F1
#
_cell.length_a   1.000
_cell.length_b   1.000
_cell.length_c   1.000
_cell.angle_alpha   90.00
_cell.angle_beta   90.00
_cell.angle_gamma   90.00
#
_symmetry.space_group_name_H-M   'P 1'
#
loop_
_entity.id
_entity.type
_entity.pdbx_description
1 polymer ?
#
loop_
_entity_poly.entity_id
_entity_poly.type
_entity_poly.pdbx_seq_one_letter_code
_entity_poly.pdbx_strand_id
1 'polypeptide(L)' 'MNDRFKDRPRSSWDVVQFAITFFGLLITGAGIVSTSSALAALGILLVAWGFGYFVLKQW' A
#
# COMPACT_ATOMS: atom_id res chain seq x y z
N MET A 1 30.79 7.96 9.58
CA MET A 1 29.43 7.42 9.34
C MET A 1 28.65 8.49 8.59
N ASN A 2 28.32 8.24 7.31
CA ASN A 2 27.64 9.20 6.44
C ASN A 2 26.24 9.52 6.98
N ASP A 3 25.92 10.80 7.15
CA ASP A 3 24.58 11.30 7.49
C ASP A 3 23.50 10.91 6.46
N ARG A 4 23.89 10.32 5.32
CA ARG A 4 23.00 9.82 4.27
C ARG A 4 22.22 8.55 4.63
N PHE A 5 22.59 7.88 5.73
CA PHE A 5 21.87 6.72 6.29
C PHE A 5 21.18 7.04 7.61
N LYS A 6 20.92 8.32 7.92
CA LYS A 6 19.98 8.65 8.99
C LYS A 6 18.59 8.25 8.51
N ASP A 7 18.18 7.04 8.89
CA ASP A 7 16.80 6.57 8.78
C ASP A 7 15.91 7.67 9.35
N ARG A 8 15.25 8.42 8.46
CA ARG A 8 14.22 9.37 8.87
C ARG A 8 13.20 8.54 9.66
N PRO A 9 12.78 8.98 10.86
CA PRO A 9 11.82 8.22 11.64
C PRO A 9 10.61 7.91 10.75
N ARG A 10 10.42 6.61 10.47
CA ARG A 10 9.32 6.13 9.63
C ARG A 10 8.04 6.62 10.29
N SER A 11 7.29 7.45 9.59
CA SER A 11 6.08 8.04 10.19
C SER A 11 5.10 6.91 10.45
N SER A 12 4.38 6.94 11.57
CA SER A 12 3.32 5.97 11.86
C SER A 12 2.31 5.88 10.70
N TRP A 13 2.15 6.96 9.94
CA TRP A 13 1.31 7.01 8.75
C TRP A 13 1.84 6.17 7.58
N ASP A 14 3.16 6.01 7.44
CA ASP A 14 3.75 5.13 6.42
C ASP A 14 3.41 3.66 6.69
N VAL A 15 3.36 3.27 7.97
CA VAL A 15 3.00 1.91 8.39
C VAL A 15 1.54 1.62 8.03
N VAL A 16 0.64 2.59 8.26
CA VAL A 16 -0.78 2.46 7.89
C VAL A 16 -0.94 2.31 6.38
N GLN A 17 -0.26 3.14 5.60
CA GLN A 17 -0.37 3.09 4.13
C GLN A 17 0.24 1.82 3.54
N PHE A 18 1.33 1.33 4.15
CA PHE A 18 1.88 0.02 3.82
C PHE A 18 0.87 -1.10 4.13
N ALA A 19 0.23 -1.08 5.30
CA ALA A 19 -0.79 -2.06 5.66
C ALA A 19 -1.99 -2.03 4.70
N ILE A 20 -2.49 -0.83 4.33
CA ILE A 20 -3.56 -0.67 3.34
C ILE A 20 -3.16 -1.30 2.00
N THR A 21 -1.94 -1.04 1.53
CA THR A 21 -1.43 -1.61 0.28
C THR A 21 -1.35 -3.14 0.35
N PHE A 22 -0.84 -3.67 1.46
CA PHE A 22 -0.72 -5.11 1.67
C PHE A 22 -2.07 -5.82 1.74
N PHE A 23 -3.02 -5.31 2.53
CA PHE A 23 -4.37 -5.86 2.60
C PHE A 23 -5.13 -5.69 1.28
N GLY A 24 -4.91 -4.58 0.57
CA GLY A 24 -5.44 -4.39 -0.78
C GLY A 24 -5.04 -5.52 -1.72
N LEU A 25 -3.75 -5.90 -1.75
CA LEU A 25 -3.26 -7.02 -2.56
C LEU A 25 -3.90 -8.35 -2.17
N LEU A 26 -4.04 -8.61 -0.86
CA LEU A 26 -4.69 -9.83 -0.37
C LEU A 26 -6.16 -9.88 -0.78
N ILE A 27 -6.89 -8.77 -0.69
CA ILE A 27 -8.28 -8.65 -1.11
C ILE A 27 -8.40 -8.83 -2.63
N THR A 28 -7.48 -8.25 -3.41
CA THR A 28 -7.43 -8.49 -4.86
C THR A 28 -7.24 -9.97 -5.17
N GLY A 29 -6.27 -10.63 -4.53
CA GLY A 29 -6.02 -12.05 -4.69
C GLY A 29 -7.24 -12.90 -4.31
N ALA A 30 -7.87 -12.59 -3.18
CA ALA A 30 -9.10 -13.25 -2.74
C ALA A 30 -10.25 -13.03 -3.72
N GLY A 31 -10.38 -11.82 -4.29
CA GLY A 31 -11.37 -11.51 -5.33
C GLY A 31 -11.16 -12.32 -6.60
N ILE A 32 -9.91 -12.47 -7.04
CA ILE A 32 -9.55 -13.29 -8.21
C ILE A 32 -9.88 -14.76 -7.94
N VAL A 33 -9.47 -15.30 -6.79
CA VAL A 33 -9.71 -16.71 -6.41
C VAL A 33 -11.20 -17.00 -6.26
N SER A 34 -11.96 -16.08 -5.68
CA SER A 34 -13.43 -16.21 -5.52
C SER A 34 -14.22 -15.83 -6.77
N THR A 35 -13.56 -15.49 -7.89
CA THR A 35 -14.18 -14.98 -9.13
C THR A 35 -15.09 -13.77 -8.93
N SER A 36 -14.88 -13.01 -7.85
CA SER A 36 -15.65 -11.81 -7.53
C SER A 36 -14.93 -10.57 -8.05
N SER A 37 -15.45 -10.00 -9.13
CA SER A 37 -14.94 -8.76 -9.72
C SER A 37 -15.00 -7.57 -8.76
N ALA A 38 -16.01 -7.52 -7.90
CA ALA A 38 -16.18 -6.46 -6.91
C ALA A 38 -15.06 -6.47 -5.85
N LEU A 39 -14.73 -7.64 -5.29
CA LEU A 39 -13.62 -7.77 -4.34
C LEU A 39 -12.28 -7.50 -5.01
N ALA A 40 -12.08 -8.00 -6.24
CA ALA A 40 -10.86 -7.75 -6.99
C ALA A 40 -10.64 -6.25 -7.23
N ALA A 41 -11.69 -5.55 -7.68
CA ALA A 41 -11.66 -4.11 -7.92
C ALA A 41 -11.41 -3.30 -6.64
N LEU A 42 -12.07 -3.67 -5.53
CA LEU A 42 -11.89 -2.99 -4.24
C LEU A 42 -10.44 -3.15 -3.74
N GLY A 43 -9.86 -4.33 -3.86
CA GLY A 43 -8.45 -4.55 -3.52
C GLY A 43 -7.52 -3.70 -4.39
N ILE A 44 -7.77 -3.62 -5.71
CA ILE A 44 -6.96 -2.83 -6.64
C ILE A 44 -7.01 -1.34 -6.26
N LEU A 45 -8.18 -0.82 -5.88
CA LEU A 45 -8.33 0.57 -5.43
C LEU A 45 -7.55 0.85 -4.15
N LEU A 46 -7.57 -0.06 -3.18
CA LEU A 46 -6.79 0.08 -1.94
C LEU A 46 -5.28 0.07 -2.21
N VAL A 47 -4.83 -0.78 -3.13
CA VAL A 47 -3.42 -0.81 -3.57
C VAL A 47 -3.06 0.51 -4.25
N ALA A 48 -3.88 0.97 -5.20
CA ALA A 48 -3.64 2.22 -5.92
C ALA A 48 -3.57 3.43 -4.96
N TRP A 49 -4.43 3.46 -3.94
CA TRP A 49 -4.41 4.49 -2.92
C TRP A 49 -3.10 4.49 -2.11
N GLY A 50 -2.70 3.33 -1.59
CA GLY A 50 -1.48 3.21 -0.80
C GLY A 50 -0.22 3.54 -1.61
N PHE A 51 -0.14 3.08 -2.86
CA PHE A 51 0.93 3.48 -3.79
C PHE A 51 0.90 4.97 -4.08
N GLY A 52 -0.27 5.56 -4.32
CA GLY A 52 -0.43 7.00 -4.54
C GLY A 52 0.14 7.83 -3.39
N TYR A 53 -0.10 7.41 -2.14
CA TYR A 53 0.50 8.06 -0.97
C TYR A 53 2.03 8.01 -0.98
N PHE A 54 2.63 6.84 -1.27
CA PHE A 54 4.10 6.72 -1.31
C PHE A 54 4.73 7.51 -2.45
N VAL A 55 4.08 7.54 -3.62
CA VAL A 55 4.53 8.34 -4.77
C VAL A 55 4.48 9.82 -4.45
N LEU A 56 3.38 10.31 -3.88
CA LEU A 56 3.23 11.71 -3.47
C LEU A 56 4.22 12.11 -2.37
N LYS A 57 4.54 11.19 -1.45
CA LYS A 57 5.54 11.45 -0.41
C LYS A 57 6.97 11.55 -0.96
N GLN A 58 7.23 10.94 -2.13
CA GLN A 58 8.54 10.93 -2.76
C GLN A 58 8.82 12.21 -3.57
N TRP A 59 7.77 12.92 -3.99
CA TRP A 59 7.83 14.25 -4.61
C TRP A 59 7.93 15.36 -3.54
#